data_AF-A0A7J4S3Y0-F1
#
_entry.id   AF-A0A7J4S3Y0-F1
#
_cell.length_a   1.000
_cell.length_b   1.000
_cell.length_c   1.000
_cell.angle_alpha   90.00
_cell.angle_beta   90.00
_cell.angle_gamma   90.00
#
_symmetry.space_group_name_H-M   'P 1'
#
loop_
_entity.id
_entity.type
_entity.pdbx_description
1 polymer ?
#
loop_
_entity_poly.entity_id
_entity_poly.type
_entity_poly.pdbx_seq_one_letter_code
_entity_poly.pdbx_strand_id
1 'polypeptide(L)'
;MDSLRQQLLSKNDWSESQLARQVEEKRERFAGLLSQGAAIELLARENGLEVKKELPPLQFVSLASAESGETVNVRARVLHVFSLKRFEKNGRKGKVRNVSIAD
;
A
#
# COMPACT_ATOMS: atom_id res chain seq x y z
N MET A 1 6.58 8.02 -11.55
CA MET A 1 7.08 6.96 -12.44
C MET A 1 8.15 7.47 -13.41
N ASP A 2 7.93 8.59 -14.09
CA ASP A 2 8.89 9.11 -15.08
C ASP A 2 10.26 9.49 -14.48
N SER A 3 10.28 9.98 -13.23
CA SER A 3 11.53 10.28 -12.52
C SER A 3 12.45 9.05 -12.34
N LEU A 4 11.89 7.87 -12.04
CA LEU A 4 12.67 6.63 -11.87
C LEU A 4 13.23 6.13 -13.21
N ARG A 5 12.50 6.29 -14.31
CA ARG A 5 13.00 5.96 -15.66
C ARG A 5 14.21 6.81 -16.01
N GLN A 6 14.11 8.13 -15.82
CA GLN A 6 15.21 9.06 -16.09
C GLN A 6 16.44 8.77 -15.22
N GLN A 7 16.23 8.41 -13.95
CA GLN A 7 17.32 8.01 -13.05
C GLN A 7 17.98 6.69 -13.49
N LEU A 8 17.21 5.73 -14.02
CA LEU A 8 17.76 4.47 -14.55
C LEU A 8 18.57 4.70 -15.83
N LEU A 9 18.07 5.54 -16.74
CA LEU A 9 18.77 5.89 -17.98
C LEU A 9 20.10 6.58 -17.68
N SER A 10 20.08 7.58 -16.80
CA SER A 10 21.28 8.36 -16.44
C SER A 10 22.28 7.58 -15.60
N LYS A 11 21.85 6.74 -14.65
CA LYS A 11 22.78 6.00 -13.76
C LYS A 11 23.51 4.86 -14.48
N ASN A 12 22.88 4.27 -15.49
CA ASN A 12 23.42 3.11 -16.21
C ASN A 12 23.87 3.43 -17.64
N ASP A 13 23.84 4.71 -18.05
CA ASP A 13 24.04 5.15 -19.43
C ASP A 13 23.21 4.33 -20.44
N TRP A 14 21.97 4.01 -20.07
CA TRP A 14 21.05 3.24 -20.91
C TRP A 14 20.29 4.14 -21.88
N SER A 15 20.05 3.61 -23.08
CA SER A 15 19.04 4.15 -23.99
C SER A 15 17.63 3.71 -23.59
N GLU A 16 16.60 4.40 -24.11
CA GLU A 16 15.20 4.00 -23.92
C GLU A 16 14.93 2.57 -24.42
N SER A 17 15.57 2.14 -25.50
CA SER A 17 15.43 0.77 -26.02
C SER A 17 16.06 -0.28 -25.09
N GLN A 18 17.19 0.04 -24.46
CA GLN A 18 17.82 -0.84 -23.46
C GLN A 18 16.96 -0.93 -22.20
N LEU A 19 16.42 0.19 -21.71
CA LEU A 19 15.50 0.18 -20.58
C LEU A 19 14.24 -0.63 -20.87
N ALA A 20 13.64 -0.46 -22.06
CA ALA A 20 12.47 -1.23 -22.47
C ALA A 20 12.74 -2.73 -22.49
N ARG A 21 13.91 -3.14 -23.01
CA ARG A 21 14.35 -4.54 -22.99
C ARG A 21 14.51 -5.08 -21.58
N GLN A 22 15.19 -4.34 -20.69
CA GLN A 22 15.37 -4.75 -19.29
C GLN A 22 14.03 -4.88 -18.55
N VAL A 23 13.08 -3.98 -18.82
CA VAL A 23 11.73 -4.05 -18.25
C VAL A 23 10.99 -5.30 -18.73
N GLU A 24 11.07 -5.63 -20.03
CA GLU A 24 10.38 -6.80 -20.55
C GLU A 24 10.99 -8.11 -20.06
N GLU A 25 12.33 -8.21 -20.02
CA GLU A 25 13.04 -9.35 -19.44
C GLU A 25 12.62 -9.58 -17.96
N LYS A 26 12.40 -8.49 -17.19
CA LYS A 26 11.85 -8.59 -15.84
C LYS A 26 10.41 -9.06 -15.83
N ARG A 27 9.55 -8.56 -16.71
CA ARG A 27 8.15 -8.99 -16.77
C ARG A 27 8.04 -10.47 -17.11
N GLU A 28 8.81 -10.95 -18.09
CA GLU A 28 8.87 -12.36 -18.48
C GLU A 28 9.38 -13.25 -17.35
N ARG A 29 10.45 -12.85 -16.65
CA ARG A 29 10.99 -13.60 -15.50
C ARG A 29 9.94 -13.84 -14.40
N PHE A 30 8.97 -12.94 -14.27
CA PHE A 30 7.87 -13.05 -13.33
C PHE A 30 6.55 -13.47 -13.99
N ALA A 31 6.64 -14.20 -15.12
CA ALA A 31 5.50 -14.75 -15.86
C ALA A 31 4.42 -13.69 -16.21
N GLY A 32 4.85 -12.45 -16.49
CA GLY A 32 3.98 -11.33 -16.81
C GLY A 32 3.19 -10.76 -15.63
N LEU A 33 3.39 -11.27 -14.41
CA LEU A 33 2.69 -10.82 -13.21
C LEU A 33 3.14 -9.43 -12.73
N LEU A 34 4.29 -8.95 -13.22
CA LEU A 34 4.74 -7.58 -12.97
C LEU A 34 4.13 -6.62 -13.99
N SER A 35 3.46 -5.58 -13.48
CA SER A 35 3.12 -4.41 -14.28
C SER A 35 4.38 -3.67 -14.72
N GLN A 36 4.29 -2.87 -15.78
CA GLN A 36 5.42 -2.07 -16.27
C GLN A 36 6.01 -1.18 -15.17
N GLY A 37 5.15 -0.53 -14.38
CA GLY A 37 5.57 0.30 -13.25
C GLY A 37 6.31 -0.50 -12.17
N ALA A 38 5.78 -1.68 -11.80
CA ALA A 38 6.41 -2.54 -10.80
C ALA A 38 7.77 -3.09 -11.27
N ALA A 39 7.91 -3.41 -12.56
CA ALA A 39 9.18 -3.83 -13.16
C ALA A 39 10.22 -2.69 -13.13
N ILE A 40 9.80 -1.44 -13.41
CA ILE A 40 10.68 -0.26 -13.32
C ILE A 40 11.11 -0.01 -11.87
N GLU A 41 10.21 -0.08 -10.90
CA GLU A 41 10.56 0.05 -9.48
C GLU A 41 11.53 -1.05 -9.01
N LEU A 42 11.32 -2.29 -9.47
CA LEU A 42 12.22 -3.40 -9.14
C LEU A 42 13.62 -3.17 -9.71
N LEU A 43 13.72 -2.77 -11.00
CA LEU A 43 14.99 -2.42 -11.62
C LEU A 43 15.67 -1.25 -10.91
N ALA A 44 14.90 -0.23 -10.51
CA ALA A 44 15.44 0.91 -9.77
C ALA A 44 16.09 0.47 -8.45
N ARG A 45 15.43 -0.40 -7.68
CA ARG A 45 15.98 -0.96 -6.43
C ARG A 45 17.24 -1.78 -6.64
N GLU A 46 17.25 -2.64 -7.67
CA GLU A 46 18.42 -3.45 -8.01
C GLU A 46 19.63 -2.61 -8.43
N ASN A 47 19.38 -1.47 -9.06
CA ASN A 47 20.40 -0.48 -9.42
C ASN A 47 20.70 0.49 -8.27
N GLY A 48 20.26 0.21 -7.05
CA GLY A 48 20.55 1.03 -5.87
C GLY A 48 19.97 2.44 -5.94
N LEU A 49 18.85 2.63 -6.62
CA LEU A 49 18.07 3.86 -6.57
C LEU A 49 17.06 3.77 -5.42
N GLU A 50 16.94 4.86 -4.67
CA GLU A 50 15.90 4.96 -3.65
C GLU A 50 14.53 5.08 -4.30
N VAL A 51 13.77 3.98 -4.26
CA VAL A 51 12.34 4.02 -4.55
C VAL A 51 11.64 4.48 -3.28
N LYS A 52 11.43 5.80 -3.17
CA LYS A 52 10.53 6.34 -2.14
C LYS A 52 9.14 5.80 -2.43
N LYS A 53 8.72 4.81 -1.63
CA LYS A 53 7.33 4.39 -1.60
C LYS A 53 6.58 5.48 -0.85
N GLU A 54 6.22 6.55 -1.56
CA GLU A 54 5.19 7.46 -1.09
C GLU A 54 3.91 6.64 -1.03
N LEU A 55 3.67 6.02 0.13
CA LEU A 55 2.33 5.61 0.47
C LEU A 55 1.49 6.88 0.35
N PRO A 56 0.38 6.85 -0.42
CA PRO A 56 -0.48 8.02 -0.48
C PRO A 56 -0.76 8.44 0.96
N PRO A 57 -0.75 9.76 1.25
CA PRO A 57 -1.02 10.23 2.60
C PRO A 57 -2.32 9.59 3.05
N LEU A 58 -2.33 8.97 4.24
CA LEU A 58 -3.53 8.37 4.80
C LEU A 58 -4.63 9.43 4.78
N GLN A 59 -5.62 9.22 3.92
CA GLN A 59 -6.78 10.10 3.84
C GLN A 59 -7.72 9.70 4.95
N PHE A 60 -7.95 10.63 5.87
CA PHE A 60 -8.89 10.49 6.97
C PHE A 60 -10.19 11.18 6.59
N VAL A 61 -11.32 10.55 6.93
CA VAL A 61 -12.65 11.14 6.80
C VAL A 61 -13.22 11.45 8.18
N SER A 62 -14.27 12.28 8.22
CA SER A 62 -15.02 12.49 9.45
C SER A 62 -15.90 11.29 9.79
N LEU A 63 -16.19 11.04 11.06
CA LEU A 63 -17.13 9.99 11.46
C LEU A 63 -18.54 10.22 10.90
N ALA A 64 -18.95 11.49 10.78
CA ALA A 64 -20.25 11.88 10.24
C ALA A 64 -20.42 11.56 8.74
N SER A 65 -19.30 11.45 8.00
CA SER A 65 -19.32 11.14 6.56
C SER A 65 -19.10 9.67 6.24
N ALA A 66 -18.80 8.82 7.24
CA ALA A 66 -18.55 7.41 7.00
C ALA A 66 -19.86 6.64 6.81
N GLU A 67 -19.96 5.86 5.72
CA GLU A 67 -21.15 5.07 5.43
C GLU A 67 -20.96 3.58 5.78
N SER A 68 -22.09 2.88 5.96
CA SER A 68 -22.07 1.45 6.28
C SER A 68 -21.51 0.63 5.12
N GLY A 69 -20.50 -0.20 5.40
CA GLY A 69 -19.85 -1.07 4.40
C GLY A 69 -18.58 -0.47 3.78
N GLU A 70 -18.23 0.77 4.10
CA GLU A 70 -17.00 1.40 3.63
C GLU A 70 -15.77 1.02 4.47
N THR A 71 -14.60 0.97 3.81
CA THR A 71 -13.31 0.93 4.50
C THR A 71 -12.72 2.34 4.50
N VAL A 72 -12.69 2.96 5.67
CA VAL A 72 -12.22 4.34 5.86
C VAL A 72 -11.12 4.41 6.92
N ASN A 73 -10.27 5.42 6.82
CA ASN A 73 -9.42 5.81 7.95
C ASN A 73 -10.10 6.96 8.68
N VAL A 74 -10.12 6.90 10.02
CA VAL A 74 -10.68 7.97 10.86
C VAL A 74 -9.68 8.33 11.93
N ARG A 75 -9.62 9.62 12.29
CA ARG A 75 -8.82 10.13 13.41
C ARG A 75 -9.78 10.64 14.47
N ALA A 76 -9.92 9.89 15.55
CA ALA A 76 -10.88 10.19 16.60
C ALA A 76 -10.26 10.02 18.00
N ARG A 77 -10.80 10.72 18.99
CA ARG A 77 -10.50 10.53 20.40
C ARG A 77 -11.35 9.39 20.96
N VAL A 78 -10.72 8.45 21.66
CA VAL A 78 -11.43 7.45 22.45
C VAL A 78 -12.05 8.13 23.67
N LEU A 79 -13.38 8.11 23.76
CA LEU A 79 -14.11 8.68 24.88
C LEU A 79 -14.30 7.65 26.00
N HIS A 80 -14.61 6.41 25.63
CA HIS A 80 -14.82 5.34 26.60
C HIS A 80 -14.38 3.98 26.05
N VAL A 81 -13.85 3.16 26.94
CA VAL A 81 -13.49 1.77 26.67
C VAL A 81 -14.33 0.90 27.59
N PHE A 82 -15.29 0.17 27.03
CA PHE A 82 -16.22 -0.64 27.81
C PHE A 82 -15.55 -1.92 28.35
N SER A 83 -16.15 -2.52 29.37
CA SER A 83 -15.69 -3.81 29.92
C SER A 83 -15.69 -4.93 28.87
N LEU A 84 -14.72 -5.84 29.02
CA LEU A 84 -14.58 -7.02 28.17
C LEU A 84 -15.80 -7.94 28.30
N LYS A 85 -16.46 -8.24 27.18
CA LYS A 85 -17.55 -9.22 27.11
C LYS A 85 -17.02 -10.53 26.52
N ARG A 86 -17.43 -11.66 27.08
CA ARG A 86 -17.16 -13.00 26.55
C ARG A 86 -18.44 -13.56 25.98
N PHE A 87 -18.37 -14.20 24.82
CA PHE A 87 -19.53 -14.81 24.18
C PHE A 87 -19.16 -16.17 23.59
N GLU A 88 -20.16 -17.00 23.30
CA GLU A 88 -20.00 -18.27 22.60
C GLU A 88 -21.00 -18.33 21.44
N LYS A 89 -20.52 -18.67 20.24
CA LYS A 89 -21.37 -18.82 19.05
C LYS A 89 -20.85 -19.97 18.19
N ASN A 90 -21.73 -20.90 17.81
CA ASN A 90 -21.39 -22.10 17.03
C ASN A 90 -20.22 -22.90 17.67
N GLY A 91 -20.25 -23.05 19.00
CA GLY A 91 -19.19 -23.74 19.77
C GLY A 91 -17.85 -22.99 19.87
N ARG A 92 -17.74 -21.76 19.34
CA ARG A 92 -16.54 -20.94 19.43
C ARG A 92 -16.69 -19.88 20.51
N LYS A 93 -15.75 -19.88 21.47
CA LYS A 93 -15.62 -18.85 22.51
C LYS A 93 -14.91 -17.63 21.94
N GLY A 94 -15.52 -16.46 22.08
CA GLY A 94 -15.02 -15.18 21.64
C GLY A 94 -14.96 -14.16 22.77
N LYS A 95 -14.20 -13.09 22.54
CA LYS A 95 -14.14 -11.92 23.41
C LYS A 95 -14.36 -10.67 22.56
N VAL A 96 -15.13 -9.72 23.07
CA VAL A 96 -15.37 -8.44 22.40
C VAL A 96 -15.23 -7.31 23.41
N ARG A 97 -14.66 -6.20 22.96
CA ARG A 97 -14.62 -4.95 23.71
C ARG A 97 -15.10 -3.84 22.80
N ASN A 98 -16.10 -3.10 23.26
CA ASN A 98 -16.61 -1.95 22.53
C ASN A 98 -15.83 -0.71 22.96
N VAL A 99 -15.71 0.25 22.05
CA VAL A 99 -15.16 1.58 22.33
C VAL A 99 -16.12 2.63 21.77
N SER A 100 -16.26 3.76 22.45
CA SER A 100 -16.88 4.95 21.87
C SER A 100 -15.79 5.96 21.49
N ILE A 101 -15.95 6.56 20.31
CA ILE A 101 -15.01 7.53 19.75
C ILE A 101 -15.79 8.77 19.30
N ALA A 102 -15.10 9.91 19.24
CA ALA A 102 -15.59 11.14 18.63
C ALA A 102 -14.43 11.88 17.95
N ASP A 103 -14.70 12.56 16.84
CA ASP A 103 -13.76 13.37 16.08
C ASP A 103 -14.17 14.85 16.02
#